data_AF-A0A9D1DSX8-F1
#
_entry.id   AF-A0A9D1DSX8-F1
#
_cell.length_a   1.000
_cell.length_b   1.000
_cell.length_c   1.000
_cell.angle_alpha   90.00
_cell.angle_beta   90.00
_cell.angle_gamma   90.00
#
_symmetry.space_group_name_H-M   'P 1'
#
loop_
_entity.id
_entity.type
_entity.pdbx_description
1 polymer ?
#
loop_
_entity_poly.entity_id
_entity_poly.type
_entity_poly.pdbx_seq_one_letter_code
_entity_poly.pdbx_strand_id
1 'polypeptide(L)'
;MKIFIRIITFIIFICLLAACNGNDPAAQDRLERMRALHSGRTYEDPEKGFQEVYERDEADRMENIILWNDREDGTLPVSESYDHIYVENVGDEDFSYGDTQTRLEFFDNGKWYTFPYPASMHLDVGHMVSPGEKYLLVFAFDLDKLEVPGHYRIVLENLYFSEEANRKWREYVDTHDGKYPQFEFIAEIAELKWTAIEVDVIDE
;
A
#
# COMPACT_ATOMS: atom_id res chain seq x y z
N MET A 1 46.79 19.40 19.51
CA MET A 1 46.39 19.36 18.08
C MET A 1 45.47 18.19 17.73
N LYS A 2 45.87 16.92 17.94
CA LYS A 2 45.05 15.75 17.53
C LYS A 2 43.65 15.68 18.16
N ILE A 3 43.49 16.10 19.42
CA ILE A 3 42.19 16.10 20.13
C ILE A 3 41.24 17.17 19.55
N PHE A 4 41.77 18.36 19.27
CA PHE A 4 40.99 19.45 18.65
C PHE A 4 40.46 19.06 17.27
N ILE A 5 41.28 18.38 16.46
CA ILE A 5 40.86 17.90 15.13
C ILE A 5 39.71 16.89 15.27
N ARG A 6 39.80 15.95 16.23
CA ARG A 6 38.73 14.95 16.47
C ARG A 6 37.41 15.55 16.92
N ILE A 7 37.45 16.59 17.74
CA ILE A 7 36.24 17.28 18.20
C ILE A 7 35.57 18.02 17.03
N ILE A 8 36.36 18.70 16.19
CA ILE A 8 35.84 19.41 15.01
C ILE A 8 35.21 18.44 14.01
N THR A 9 35.86 17.30 13.70
CA THR A 9 35.27 16.30 12.80
C THR A 9 34.00 15.69 13.37
N PHE A 10 33.93 15.47 14.68
CA PHE A 10 32.73 14.93 15.32
C PHE A 10 31.55 15.92 15.27
N ILE A 11 31.80 17.22 15.49
CA ILE A 11 30.78 18.27 15.35
C ILE A 11 30.29 18.37 13.91
N ILE A 12 31.20 18.35 12.93
CA ILE A 12 30.84 18.35 11.50
C ILE A 12 29.97 17.14 11.15
N PHE A 13 30.31 15.95 11.69
CA PHE A 13 29.55 14.72 11.46
C PHE A 13 28.14 14.79 12.05
N ILE A 14 27.98 15.34 13.26
CA ILE A 14 26.65 15.57 13.87
C ILE A 14 25.85 16.60 13.06
N CYS A 15 26.47 17.67 12.59
CA CYS A 15 25.81 18.67 11.75
C CYS A 15 25.38 18.08 10.39
N LEU A 16 26.16 17.18 9.80
CA LEU A 16 25.80 16.45 8.58
C LEU A 16 24.64 15.48 8.83
N LEU A 17 24.65 14.75 9.94
CA LEU A 17 23.53 13.87 10.33
C LEU A 17 22.23 14.66 10.57
N ALA A 18 22.32 15.84 11.20
CA ALA A 18 21.18 16.72 11.40
C ALA A 18 20.65 17.33 10.08
N ALA A 19 21.53 17.58 9.10
CA ALA A 19 21.13 18.02 7.77
C ALA A 19 20.49 16.91 6.93
N CYS A 20 20.84 15.64 7.17
CA CYS A 20 20.17 14.48 6.58
C CYS A 20 18.80 14.17 7.20
N ASN A 21 18.52 14.66 8.42
CA ASN A 21 17.21 14.57 9.09
C ASN A 21 16.34 15.82 8.87
N GLY A 22 16.72 16.71 7.95
CA GLY A 22 15.94 17.90 7.64
C GLY A 22 14.71 17.53 6.84
N ASN A 23 13.51 17.87 7.34
CA ASN A 23 12.29 17.95 6.55
C ASN A 23 12.62 18.56 5.19
N ASP A 24 12.51 17.77 4.12
CA ASP A 24 12.79 18.25 2.77
C ASP A 24 11.70 19.28 2.42
N PRO A 25 12.05 20.57 2.24
CA PRO A 25 11.05 21.58 1.90
C PRO A 25 10.35 21.29 0.57
N ALA A 26 11.00 20.55 -0.34
CA ALA A 26 10.38 20.10 -1.58
C ALA A 26 9.36 18.97 -1.33
N ALA A 27 9.63 18.06 -0.39
CA ALA A 27 8.69 17.05 0.07
C ALA A 27 7.45 17.68 0.71
N GLN A 28 7.67 18.68 1.56
CA GLN A 28 6.57 19.40 2.20
C GLN A 28 5.75 20.23 1.21
N ASP A 29 6.37 20.91 0.24
CA ASP A 29 5.69 21.62 -0.85
C ASP A 29 4.92 20.64 -1.78
N ARG A 30 5.48 19.46 -2.06
CA ARG A 30 4.81 18.40 -2.83
C ARG A 30 3.55 17.91 -2.13
N LEU A 31 3.64 17.61 -0.82
CA LEU A 31 2.49 17.20 -0.02
C LEU A 31 1.43 18.30 0.07
N GLU A 32 1.85 19.57 0.22
CA GLU A 32 0.94 20.71 0.22
C GLU A 32 0.25 20.93 -1.14
N ARG A 33 0.96 20.70 -2.26
CA ARG A 33 0.35 20.69 -3.60
C ARG A 33 -0.64 19.56 -3.78
N MET A 34 -0.30 18.33 -3.37
CA MET A 34 -1.22 17.20 -3.41
C MET A 34 -2.46 17.49 -2.54
N ARG A 35 -2.27 18.01 -1.32
CA ARG A 35 -3.36 18.45 -0.44
C ARG A 35 -4.20 19.55 -1.11
N ALA A 36 -3.57 20.51 -1.80
CA ALA A 36 -4.25 21.61 -2.48
C ALA A 36 -5.06 21.16 -3.71
N LEU A 37 -4.46 20.35 -4.59
CA LEU A 37 -5.09 19.74 -5.77
C LEU A 37 -6.36 18.96 -5.39
N HIS A 38 -6.34 18.27 -4.25
CA HIS A 38 -7.48 17.50 -3.77
C HIS A 38 -8.44 18.27 -2.86
N SER A 39 -8.00 19.34 -2.19
CA SER A 39 -8.87 20.24 -1.40
C SER A 39 -9.88 21.04 -2.23
N GLY A 40 -9.68 21.13 -3.55
CA GLY A 40 -10.53 21.86 -4.49
C GLY A 40 -11.75 21.08 -5.02
N ARG A 41 -11.89 19.79 -4.70
CA ARG A 41 -13.07 18.98 -5.02
C ARG A 41 -13.84 18.70 -3.74
N THR A 42 -14.88 19.49 -3.48
CA THR A 42 -15.73 19.34 -2.30
C THR A 42 -16.41 17.96 -2.27
N TYR A 43 -15.99 17.13 -1.33
CA TYR A 43 -16.76 16.00 -0.81
C TYR A 43 -16.64 16.00 0.72
N GLU A 44 -17.59 16.70 1.36
CA GLU A 44 -18.14 16.67 2.72
C GLU A 44 -17.38 16.16 3.97
N ASP A 45 -16.08 15.83 3.95
CA ASP A 45 -15.33 15.49 5.17
C ASP A 45 -13.86 15.94 5.14
N PRO A 46 -13.51 17.10 5.73
CA PRO A 46 -12.14 17.61 5.84
C PRO A 46 -11.20 16.76 6.72
N GLU A 47 -11.70 15.76 7.45
CA GLU A 47 -10.85 14.86 8.27
C GLU A 47 -10.18 13.75 7.44
N LYS A 48 -10.53 13.61 6.15
CA LYS A 48 -10.01 12.56 5.25
C LYS A 48 -8.96 13.08 4.27
N GLY A 49 -7.94 13.77 4.78
CA GLY A 49 -6.70 14.00 4.04
C GLY A 49 -5.89 12.69 3.85
N PHE A 50 -4.72 12.77 3.20
CA PHE A 50 -3.77 11.66 3.19
C PHE A 50 -3.50 11.17 4.62
N GLN A 51 -3.70 9.88 4.85
CA GLN A 51 -3.52 9.27 6.17
C GLN A 51 -2.17 8.59 6.23
N GLU A 52 -1.39 8.89 7.26
CA GLU A 52 -0.16 8.14 7.56
C GLU A 52 -0.53 6.65 7.71
N VAL A 53 0.22 5.79 7.03
CA VAL A 53 0.01 4.35 7.04
C VAL A 53 0.41 3.80 8.40
N TYR A 54 -0.41 2.92 8.96
CA TYR A 54 -0.06 2.19 10.18
C TYR A 54 1.07 1.19 9.90
N GLU A 55 1.93 0.94 10.87
CA GLU A 55 3.02 -0.03 10.72
C GLU A 55 2.44 -1.44 10.53
N ARG A 56 2.83 -2.11 9.45
CA ARG A 56 2.46 -3.50 9.17
C ARG A 56 3.54 -4.43 9.71
N ASP A 57 3.14 -5.53 10.33
CA ASP A 57 4.08 -6.55 10.79
C ASP A 57 4.57 -7.38 9.58
N GLU A 58 5.88 -7.50 9.42
CA GLU A 58 6.48 -8.34 8.37
C GLU A 58 6.15 -9.83 8.58
N ALA A 59 5.85 -10.26 9.81
CA ALA A 59 5.38 -11.61 10.08
C ALA A 59 4.00 -11.91 9.46
N ASP A 60 3.25 -10.87 9.09
CA ASP A 60 1.95 -10.97 8.42
C ASP A 60 2.04 -10.85 6.88
N ARG A 61 3.26 -10.87 6.33
CA ARG A 61 3.45 -10.84 4.88
C ARG A 61 2.96 -12.13 4.22
N MET A 62 2.23 -12.00 3.13
CA MET A 62 1.84 -13.13 2.28
C MET A 62 3.05 -13.59 1.47
N GLU A 63 3.65 -14.71 1.87
CA GLU A 63 4.81 -15.28 1.15
C GLU A 63 4.42 -15.94 -0.18
N ASN A 64 3.17 -16.40 -0.28
CA ASN A 64 2.67 -17.16 -1.43
C ASN A 64 2.03 -16.29 -2.52
N ILE A 65 1.89 -14.98 -2.27
CA ILE A 65 1.25 -14.04 -3.20
C ILE A 65 2.25 -12.97 -3.59
N ILE A 66 2.56 -12.92 -4.89
CA ILE A 66 3.54 -12.01 -5.46
C ILE A 66 2.83 -10.96 -6.30
N LEU A 67 3.18 -9.69 -6.08
CA LEU A 67 2.86 -8.58 -6.97
C LEU A 67 4.07 -8.26 -7.83
N TRP A 68 3.89 -8.13 -9.13
CA TRP A 68 4.98 -7.78 -10.05
C TRP A 68 4.48 -6.93 -11.23
N ASN A 69 5.41 -6.23 -11.87
CA ASN A 69 5.24 -5.37 -13.04
C ASN A 69 6.03 -5.98 -14.21
N ASP A 70 5.53 -5.90 -15.45
CA ASP A 70 6.19 -6.41 -16.65
C ASP A 70 7.39 -5.57 -17.14
N ARG A 71 7.55 -4.34 -16.63
CA ARG A 71 8.68 -3.47 -16.97
C ARG A 71 9.99 -3.94 -16.32
N GLU A 72 11.02 -4.08 -17.16
CA GLU A 72 12.37 -4.51 -16.73
C GLU A 72 13.03 -3.53 -15.74
N ASP A 73 12.66 -2.24 -15.78
CA ASP A 73 13.20 -1.20 -14.91
C ASP A 73 12.36 -0.95 -13.64
N GLY A 74 11.23 -1.66 -13.48
CA GLY A 74 10.34 -1.55 -12.33
C GLY A 74 9.57 -0.22 -12.23
N THR A 75 9.59 0.62 -13.26
CA THR A 75 8.93 1.93 -13.25
C THR A 75 7.48 1.85 -13.73
N LEU A 76 6.69 2.90 -13.45
CA LEU A 76 5.34 3.11 -13.99
C LEU A 76 5.26 4.55 -14.56
N PRO A 77 4.93 4.76 -15.84
CA PRO A 77 4.88 6.10 -16.41
C PRO A 77 3.53 6.78 -16.11
N VAL A 78 3.57 8.07 -15.80
CA VAL A 78 2.37 8.88 -15.53
C VAL A 78 1.42 8.95 -16.74
N SER A 79 1.92 8.73 -17.96
CA SER A 79 1.16 8.90 -19.20
C SER A 79 0.29 7.72 -19.63
N GLU A 80 0.42 6.54 -19.01
CA GLU A 80 -0.36 5.37 -19.39
C GLU A 80 -1.69 5.33 -18.62
N SER A 81 -2.80 5.10 -19.34
CA SER A 81 -4.14 5.04 -18.73
C SER A 81 -4.39 3.74 -17.95
N TYR A 82 -3.53 2.73 -18.14
CA TYR A 82 -3.60 1.43 -17.49
C TYR A 82 -2.19 0.85 -17.41
N ASP A 83 -1.73 0.56 -16.20
CA ASP A 83 -0.50 -0.18 -15.98
C ASP A 83 -0.79 -1.66 -15.69
N HIS A 84 0.14 -2.53 -16.08
CA HIS A 84 0.03 -3.98 -15.90
C HIS A 84 0.73 -4.44 -14.61
N ILE A 85 -0.02 -4.42 -13.51
CA ILE A 85 0.41 -5.08 -12.28
C ILE A 85 -0.25 -6.45 -12.23
N TYR A 86 0.51 -7.47 -11.86
CA TYR A 86 0.04 -8.83 -11.83
C TYR A 86 0.05 -9.38 -10.41
N VAL A 87 -0.97 -10.18 -10.09
CA VAL A 87 -0.99 -11.07 -8.93
C VAL A 87 -0.60 -12.46 -9.41
N GLU A 88 0.38 -13.05 -8.74
CA GLU A 88 0.77 -14.44 -8.94
C GLU A 88 0.58 -15.22 -7.65
N ASN A 89 -0.10 -16.36 -7.75
CA ASN A 89 -0.24 -17.29 -6.64
C ASN A 89 0.81 -18.40 -6.78
N VAL A 90 1.85 -18.34 -5.96
CA VAL A 90 2.91 -19.37 -5.88
C VAL A 90 2.67 -20.39 -4.77
N GLY A 91 1.53 -20.30 -4.08
CA GLY A 91 1.09 -21.25 -3.07
C GLY A 91 0.48 -22.52 -3.65
N ASP A 92 -0.15 -23.29 -2.78
CA ASP A 92 -0.81 -24.56 -3.07
C ASP A 92 -2.35 -24.51 -2.91
N GLU A 93 -2.88 -23.38 -2.45
CA GLU A 93 -4.32 -23.12 -2.27
C GLU A 93 -4.80 -21.97 -3.16
N ASP A 94 -6.08 -21.97 -3.52
CA ASP A 94 -6.70 -20.88 -4.28
C ASP A 94 -6.67 -19.56 -3.50
N PHE A 95 -6.25 -18.49 -4.15
CA PHE A 95 -6.22 -17.16 -3.57
C PHE A 95 -7.36 -16.30 -4.12
N SER A 96 -8.24 -15.82 -3.24
CA SER A 96 -9.32 -14.92 -3.63
C SER A 96 -9.05 -13.53 -3.10
N TYR A 97 -9.09 -12.51 -3.97
CA TYR A 97 -9.02 -11.12 -3.55
C TYR A 97 -10.21 -10.31 -4.07
N GLY A 98 -10.44 -9.12 -3.50
CA GLY A 98 -11.49 -8.17 -3.93
C GLY A 98 -11.02 -6.72 -3.95
N ASP A 99 -11.77 -5.85 -4.63
CA ASP A 99 -11.40 -4.43 -4.83
C ASP A 99 -11.09 -3.69 -3.52
N THR A 100 -11.81 -3.99 -2.44
CA THR A 100 -11.62 -3.32 -1.15
C THR A 100 -10.30 -3.66 -0.45
N GLN A 101 -9.54 -4.61 -1.00
CA GLN A 101 -8.31 -5.15 -0.42
C GLN A 101 -7.06 -4.48 -0.99
N THR A 102 -7.18 -3.63 -1.99
CA THR A 102 -6.03 -3.04 -2.68
C THR A 102 -5.89 -1.56 -2.38
N ARG A 103 -4.66 -1.08 -2.13
CA ARG A 103 -4.34 0.30 -1.78
C ARG A 103 -3.15 0.82 -2.57
N LEU A 104 -3.15 2.14 -2.84
CA LEU A 104 -1.97 2.86 -3.28
C LEU A 104 -1.42 3.68 -2.12
N GLU A 105 -0.10 3.61 -1.95
CA GLU A 105 0.62 4.36 -0.94
C GLU A 105 1.81 5.07 -1.58
N PHE A 106 2.14 6.25 -1.08
CA PHE A 106 3.31 7.00 -1.52
C PHE A 106 4.25 7.26 -0.35
N PHE A 107 5.54 7.33 -0.66
CA PHE A 107 6.59 7.56 0.32
C PHE A 107 6.96 9.05 0.35
N ASP A 108 6.83 9.66 1.52
CA ASP A 108 7.20 11.04 1.76
C ASP A 108 7.83 11.21 3.14
N ASN A 109 8.93 11.96 3.22
CA ASN A 109 9.62 12.29 4.48
C ASN A 109 9.88 11.07 5.41
N GLY A 110 10.26 9.93 4.82
CA GLY A 110 10.58 8.72 5.59
C GLY A 110 9.35 7.91 6.01
N LYS A 111 8.15 8.27 5.57
CA LYS A 111 6.88 7.65 5.97
C LYS A 111 6.02 7.33 4.75
N TRP A 112 5.13 6.35 4.93
CA TRP A 112 4.14 5.98 3.93
C TRP A 112 2.81 6.66 4.22
N TYR A 113 2.12 7.08 3.17
CA TYR A 113 0.81 7.71 3.23
C TYR A 113 -0.15 7.03 2.28
N THR A 114 -1.37 6.75 2.77
CA THR A 114 -2.43 6.14 1.97
C THR A 114 -3.12 7.20 1.13
N PHE A 115 -3.40 6.88 -0.14
CA PHE A 115 -4.30 7.68 -0.94
C PHE A 115 -5.73 7.64 -0.35
N PRO A 116 -6.41 8.80 -0.21
CA PRO A 116 -7.72 8.89 0.44
C PRO A 116 -8.87 8.29 -0.39
N TYR A 117 -8.61 7.97 -1.66
CA TYR A 117 -9.54 7.25 -2.51
C TYR A 117 -9.04 5.82 -2.70
N PRO A 118 -9.92 4.81 -2.74
CA PRO A 118 -9.56 3.60 -3.47
C PRO A 118 -9.12 4.09 -4.85
N ALA A 119 -7.90 3.74 -5.26
CA ALA A 119 -7.52 3.74 -6.67
C ALA A 119 -8.77 3.40 -7.46
N SER A 120 -9.18 4.22 -8.43
CA SER A 120 -10.39 3.97 -9.21
C SER A 120 -10.24 2.68 -10.02
N MET A 121 -10.28 1.53 -9.35
CA MET A 121 -10.21 0.19 -9.88
C MET A 121 -11.46 0.01 -10.69
N HIS A 122 -11.28 0.14 -11.99
CA HIS A 122 -12.27 -0.28 -12.94
C HIS A 122 -11.56 -1.33 -13.76
N LEU A 123 -11.91 -2.60 -13.51
CA LEU A 123 -11.75 -3.80 -14.33
C LEU A 123 -11.19 -5.00 -13.53
N ASP A 124 -11.81 -5.37 -12.40
CA ASP A 124 -12.35 -6.72 -12.13
C ASP A 124 -12.72 -6.86 -10.65
N VAL A 125 -13.98 -7.23 -10.38
CA VAL A 125 -14.63 -7.15 -9.06
C VAL A 125 -14.35 -8.43 -8.27
N GLY A 126 -13.10 -8.58 -7.86
CA GLY A 126 -12.61 -9.75 -7.16
C GLY A 126 -12.43 -11.01 -8.01
N HIS A 127 -11.30 -11.67 -7.80
CA HIS A 127 -10.84 -12.77 -8.64
C HIS A 127 -10.27 -13.90 -7.78
N MET A 128 -10.41 -15.13 -8.29
CA MET A 128 -9.77 -16.32 -7.71
C MET A 128 -8.57 -16.69 -8.58
N VAL A 129 -7.38 -16.66 -8.01
CA VAL A 129 -6.12 -17.01 -8.67
C VAL A 129 -5.70 -18.39 -8.18
N SER A 130 -5.75 -19.39 -9.06
CA SER A 130 -5.37 -20.77 -8.71
C SER A 130 -3.84 -20.89 -8.56
N PRO A 131 -3.35 -21.96 -7.89
CA PRO A 131 -1.92 -22.24 -7.80
C PRO A 131 -1.19 -22.24 -9.16
N GLY A 132 -0.15 -21.42 -9.27
CA GLY A 132 0.66 -21.24 -10.49
C GLY A 132 0.05 -20.31 -11.54
N GLU A 133 -1.14 -19.74 -11.30
CA GLU A 133 -1.76 -18.77 -12.19
C GLU A 133 -1.26 -17.35 -11.92
N LYS A 134 -1.32 -16.55 -12.98
CA LYS A 134 -1.03 -15.12 -12.98
C LYS A 134 -2.26 -14.39 -13.45
N TYR A 135 -2.65 -13.35 -12.75
CA TYR A 135 -3.80 -12.53 -13.09
C TYR A 135 -3.41 -11.06 -13.16
N LEU A 136 -3.96 -10.36 -14.16
CA LEU A 136 -3.74 -8.93 -14.34
C LEU A 136 -4.65 -8.17 -13.37
N LEU A 137 -4.04 -7.47 -12.41
CA LEU A 137 -4.71 -6.40 -11.69
C LEU A 137 -4.72 -5.17 -12.58
N VAL A 138 -5.88 -4.82 -13.12
CA VAL A 138 -6.02 -3.57 -13.87
C VAL A 138 -6.14 -2.41 -12.88
N PHE A 139 -5.04 -1.68 -12.72
CA PHE A 139 -5.04 -0.41 -12.01
C PHE A 139 -5.34 0.72 -12.98
N ALA A 140 -6.60 1.15 -13.00
CA ALA A 140 -6.96 2.43 -13.59
C ALA A 140 -6.79 3.53 -12.54
N PHE A 141 -5.55 3.84 -12.21
CA PHE A 141 -5.28 5.15 -11.67
C PHE A 141 -5.57 6.14 -12.79
N ASP A 142 -6.37 7.18 -12.52
CA ASP A 142 -6.20 8.41 -13.29
C ASP A 142 -4.80 8.94 -12.93
N LEU A 143 -3.75 8.38 -13.55
CA LEU A 143 -2.36 8.80 -13.39
C LEU A 143 -2.18 10.25 -13.87
N ASP A 144 -3.03 10.68 -14.81
CA ASP A 144 -3.23 12.07 -15.18
C ASP A 144 -3.75 12.97 -14.03
N LYS A 145 -4.29 12.40 -12.94
CA LYS A 145 -4.52 13.10 -11.65
C LYS A 145 -3.38 12.92 -10.65
N LEU A 146 -2.52 11.91 -10.84
CA LEU A 146 -1.26 11.78 -10.12
C LEU A 146 -0.23 12.68 -10.83
N GLU A 147 -0.37 13.99 -10.69
CA GLU A 147 0.52 15.00 -11.31
C GLU A 147 1.96 14.99 -10.74
N VAL A 148 2.42 13.90 -10.10
CA VAL A 148 3.66 13.89 -9.32
C VAL A 148 4.40 12.56 -9.48
N PRO A 149 5.56 12.56 -10.16
CA PRO A 149 6.54 11.49 -10.05
C PRO A 149 6.99 11.28 -8.61
N GLY A 150 7.29 10.04 -8.24
CA GLY A 150 7.68 9.70 -6.88
C GLY A 150 7.84 8.21 -6.64
N HIS A 151 8.06 7.87 -5.38
CA HIS A 151 8.19 6.49 -4.93
C HIS A 151 6.87 6.03 -4.32
N TYR A 152 6.30 4.98 -4.90
CA TYR A 152 4.99 4.46 -4.57
C TYR A 152 5.08 2.98 -4.22
N ARG A 153 4.02 2.47 -3.58
CA ARG A 153 3.78 1.04 -3.52
C ARG A 153 2.30 0.73 -3.68
N ILE A 154 2.05 -0.40 -4.32
CA ILE A 154 0.73 -0.99 -4.42
C ILE A 154 0.68 -2.10 -3.39
N VAL A 155 -0.30 -2.01 -2.49
CA VAL A 155 -0.46 -2.95 -1.37
C VAL A 155 -1.75 -3.75 -1.58
N LEU A 156 -1.65 -5.06 -1.42
CA LEU A 156 -2.78 -5.98 -1.37
C LEU A 156 -2.90 -6.53 0.06
N GLU A 157 -4.03 -6.27 0.71
CA GLU A 157 -4.35 -6.69 2.08
C GLU A 157 -5.51 -7.67 2.09
N ASN A 158 -5.31 -8.90 2.57
CA ASN A 158 -6.37 -9.90 2.60
C ASN A 158 -6.66 -10.38 4.02
N LEU A 159 -7.91 -10.73 4.29
CA LEU A 159 -8.29 -11.40 5.53
C LEU A 159 -8.03 -12.89 5.37
N TYR A 160 -7.05 -13.39 6.10
CA TYR A 160 -6.71 -14.79 6.18
C TYR A 160 -7.43 -15.46 7.35
N PHE A 161 -8.03 -16.61 7.10
CA PHE A 161 -8.70 -17.41 8.12
C PHE A 161 -7.89 -18.66 8.38
N SER A 162 -7.18 -18.71 9.51
CA SER A 162 -6.53 -19.92 9.99
C SER A 162 -7.55 -21.04 10.23
N GLU A 163 -7.10 -22.30 10.39
CA GLU A 163 -7.99 -23.42 10.74
C GLU A 163 -8.82 -23.12 11.99
N GLU A 164 -8.20 -22.45 12.98
CA GLU A 164 -8.85 -22.03 14.21
C GLU A 164 -9.88 -20.91 13.97
N ALA A 165 -9.58 -19.94 13.10
CA ALA A 165 -10.55 -18.93 12.69
C ALA A 165 -11.75 -19.56 11.96
N ASN A 166 -11.50 -20.52 11.07
CA ASN A 166 -12.54 -21.29 10.38
C ASN A 166 -13.36 -22.16 11.34
N ARG A 167 -12.75 -22.68 12.41
CA ARG A 167 -13.49 -23.38 13.49
C ARG A 167 -14.42 -22.41 14.22
N LYS A 168 -13.91 -21.25 14.66
CA LYS A 168 -14.71 -20.21 15.33
C LYS A 168 -15.84 -19.69 14.45
N TRP A 169 -15.59 -19.51 13.16
CA TRP A 169 -16.62 -19.14 12.18
C TRP A 169 -17.76 -20.16 12.16
N ARG A 170 -17.44 -21.44 12.02
CA ARG A 170 -18.45 -22.51 11.98
C ARG A 170 -19.27 -22.57 13.28
N GLU A 171 -18.60 -22.46 14.43
CA GLU A 171 -19.26 -22.42 15.73
C GLU A 171 -20.22 -21.22 15.87
N TYR A 172 -19.83 -20.06 15.33
CA TYR A 172 -20.72 -18.89 15.28
C TYR A 172 -21.97 -19.18 14.44
N VAL A 173 -21.78 -19.68 13.22
CA VAL A 173 -22.88 -19.97 12.29
C VAL A 173 -23.85 -21.00 12.90
N ASP A 174 -23.32 -22.06 13.53
CA ASP A 174 -24.12 -23.10 14.16
C ASP A 174 -24.93 -22.57 15.36
N THR A 175 -24.34 -21.70 16.18
CA THR A 175 -25.00 -21.12 17.36
C THR A 175 -25.98 -19.98 17.03
N HIS A 176 -25.93 -19.45 15.81
CA HIS A 176 -26.78 -18.35 15.35
C HIS A 176 -27.73 -18.78 14.21
N ASP A 177 -28.10 -20.06 14.16
CA ASP A 177 -29.07 -20.63 13.21
C ASP A 177 -28.74 -20.34 11.73
N GLY A 178 -27.46 -20.44 11.35
CA GLY A 178 -27.03 -20.23 9.97
C GLY A 178 -26.86 -18.77 9.58
N LYS A 179 -26.98 -17.83 10.52
CA LYS A 179 -26.74 -16.40 10.24
C LYS A 179 -25.25 -16.14 10.06
N TYR A 180 -24.93 -15.31 9.06
CA TYR A 180 -23.57 -14.87 8.81
C TYR A 180 -23.08 -13.94 9.93
N PRO A 181 -21.80 -14.05 10.32
CA PRO A 181 -21.21 -13.19 11.32
C PRO A 181 -21.20 -11.71 10.90
N GLN A 182 -21.32 -10.84 11.89
CA GLN A 182 -21.12 -9.40 11.69
C GLN A 182 -19.64 -9.11 11.41
N PHE A 183 -19.36 -7.99 10.76
CA PHE A 183 -18.01 -7.58 10.36
C PHE A 183 -17.05 -7.55 11.56
N GLU A 184 -17.52 -7.10 12.73
CA GLU A 184 -16.74 -7.02 13.96
C GLU A 184 -16.25 -8.39 14.42
N PHE A 185 -17.07 -9.43 14.29
CA PHE A 185 -16.66 -10.81 14.61
C PHE A 185 -15.64 -11.32 13.58
N ILE A 186 -15.85 -11.02 12.30
CA ILE A 186 -14.92 -11.40 11.23
C ILE A 186 -13.55 -10.77 11.47
N ALA A 187 -13.51 -9.48 11.82
CA ALA A 187 -12.29 -8.76 12.14
C ALA A 187 -11.60 -9.28 13.42
N GLU A 188 -12.32 -9.92 14.33
CA GLU A 188 -11.75 -10.52 15.55
C GLU A 188 -11.06 -11.86 15.28
N ILE A 189 -11.56 -12.64 14.33
CA ILE A 189 -11.05 -14.00 14.05
C ILE A 189 -10.13 -14.07 12.84
N ALA A 190 -10.24 -13.12 11.91
CA ALA A 190 -9.40 -13.07 10.73
C ALA A 190 -8.04 -12.43 11.05
N GLU A 191 -6.99 -12.96 10.43
CA GLU A 191 -5.68 -12.35 10.43
C GLU A 191 -5.56 -11.46 9.20
N LEU A 192 -5.12 -10.22 9.36
CA LEU A 192 -4.83 -9.37 8.21
C LEU A 192 -3.45 -9.77 7.67
N LYS A 193 -3.40 -10.24 6.42
CA LYS A 193 -2.15 -10.51 5.71
C LYS A 193 -1.95 -9.51 4.59
N TRP A 194 -0.71 -9.23 4.22
CA TRP A 194 -0.42 -8.21 3.21
C TRP A 194 0.73 -8.58 2.27
N THR A 195 0.75 -8.02 1.06
CA THR A 195 1.90 -8.03 0.16
C THR A 195 1.95 -6.70 -0.57
N ALA A 196 3.12 -6.31 -1.07
CA ALA A 196 3.29 -5.06 -1.77
C ALA A 196 4.34 -5.15 -2.87
N ILE A 197 4.17 -4.32 -3.90
CA ILE A 197 5.20 -4.00 -4.89
C ILE A 197 5.52 -2.51 -4.80
N GLU A 198 6.80 -2.19 -4.68
CA GLU A 198 7.29 -0.82 -4.81
C GLU A 198 7.52 -0.48 -6.27
N VAL A 199 7.12 0.72 -6.66
CA VAL A 199 7.16 1.21 -8.04
C VAL A 199 7.58 2.68 -8.04
N ASP A 200 8.49 3.02 -8.92
CA ASP A 200 8.86 4.42 -9.16
C ASP A 200 8.00 4.97 -10.29
N VAL A 201 7.20 5.98 -9.97
CA VAL A 201 6.38 6.69 -10.94
C VAL A 201 7.20 7.82 -11.53
N ILE A 202 7.35 7.85 -12.85
CA ILE A 202 8.21 8.80 -13.57
C ILE A 202 7.43 9.63 -14.61
N ASP A 203 7.85 10.87 -14.80
CA ASP A 203 7.47 11.67 -15.98
C ASP A 203 8.37 11.24 -17.14
N GLU A 204 7.78 10.74 -18.23
CA GLU A 204 8.50 10.45 -19.49
C GLU A 204 8.85 11.72 -20.28
#